data_AF-A0A968I5E1-F1
#
_entry.id   AF-A0A968I5E1-F1
#
_cell.length_a   1.000
_cell.length_b   1.000
_cell.length_c   1.000
_cell.angle_alpha   90.00
_cell.angle_beta   90.00
_cell.angle_gamma   90.00
#
_symmetry.space_group_name_H-M   'P 1'
#
loop_
_entity.id
_entity.type
_entity.pdbx_description
1 polymer ?
#
loop_
_entity_poly.entity_id
_entity_poly.type
_entity_poly.pdbx_seq_one_letter_code
_entity_poly.pdbx_strand_id
1 'polypeptide(L)'
;MDFPGNNKDKPGYILELSDEFEGYALDHSKWFPYMLPHWSSLEAAAARYEVGGGSLKLRIERDQNVWLENSDRASNLQTGHFSGLKG
;
A
#
# COMPACT_ATOMS: atom_id res chain seq x y z
N MET A 1 7.33 -19.67 -14.07
CA MET A 1 7.04 -19.03 -15.36
C MET A 1 6.56 -17.63 -15.06
N ASP A 2 7.20 -16.64 -15.66
CA ASP A 2 6.73 -15.26 -15.60
C ASP A 2 5.66 -15.07 -16.67
N PHE A 3 4.52 -14.49 -16.31
CA PHE A 3 3.42 -14.24 -17.24
C PHE A 3 3.38 -12.74 -17.53
N PRO A 4 3.20 -12.33 -18.79
CA PRO A 4 3.11 -10.92 -19.11
C PRO A 4 1.92 -10.31 -18.36
N GLY A 5 2.11 -9.07 -17.88
CA GLY A 5 1.04 -8.27 -17.33
C GLY A 5 -0.11 -8.12 -18.32
N ASN A 6 -1.33 -7.98 -17.81
CA ASN A 6 -2.48 -7.72 -18.65
C ASN A 6 -2.35 -6.37 -19.38
N ASN A 7 -2.93 -6.28 -20.57
CA ASN A 7 -3.09 -4.98 -21.23
C ASN A 7 -3.89 -4.02 -20.32
N LYS A 8 -3.42 -2.78 -20.22
CA LYS A 8 -4.04 -1.71 -19.45
C LYS A 8 -5.29 -1.15 -20.13
N ASP A 9 -5.40 -1.27 -21.45
CA ASP A 9 -6.58 -0.85 -22.21
C ASP A 9 -7.73 -1.82 -21.98
N LYS A 10 -8.77 -1.35 -21.28
CA LYS A 10 -9.97 -2.12 -20.96
C LYS A 10 -11.22 -1.41 -21.49
N PRO A 11 -11.84 -1.91 -22.58
CA PRO A 11 -13.05 -1.29 -23.14
C PRO A 11 -14.15 -1.09 -22.09
N GLY A 12 -14.72 0.12 -22.04
CA GLY A 12 -15.73 0.50 -21.05
C GLY A 12 -15.18 1.00 -19.70
N TYR A 13 -13.86 1.07 -19.54
CA TYR A 13 -13.20 1.59 -18.34
C TYR A 13 -12.14 2.65 -18.72
N ILE A 14 -11.86 3.56 -17.80
CA ILE A 14 -10.75 4.51 -17.87
C ILE A 14 -9.77 4.12 -16.75
N LEU A 15 -8.49 4.02 -17.09
CA LEU A 15 -7.45 3.76 -16.10
C LEU A 15 -7.21 5.04 -15.28
N GLU A 16 -7.61 5.02 -14.01
CA GLU A 16 -7.50 6.17 -13.11
C GLU A 16 -6.21 6.15 -12.28
N LEU A 17 -5.72 4.96 -11.93
CA LEU A 17 -4.50 4.78 -11.16
C LEU A 17 -3.78 3.52 -11.63
N SER A 18 -2.46 3.60 -11.80
CA SER A 18 -1.59 2.44 -11.97
C SER A 18 -0.21 2.70 -11.38
N ASP A 19 0.42 1.64 -10.91
CA ASP A 19 1.81 1.66 -10.47
C ASP A 19 2.44 0.30 -10.81
N GLU A 20 3.56 0.34 -11.53
CA GLU A 20 4.30 -0.86 -11.93
C GLU A 20 5.43 -1.17 -10.93
N PHE A 21 5.68 -0.31 -9.94
CA PHE A 21 6.72 -0.50 -8.92
C PHE A 21 8.14 -0.69 -9.50
N GLU A 22 8.43 -0.03 -10.62
CA GLU A 22 9.74 -0.07 -11.31
C GLU A 22 10.83 0.72 -10.57
N GLY A 23 10.43 1.75 -9.79
CA GLY A 23 11.34 2.55 -8.98
C GLY A 23 11.88 1.79 -7.76
N TYR A 24 12.77 2.43 -7.00
CA TYR A 24 13.30 1.90 -5.74
C TYR A 24 12.67 2.54 -4.49
N ALA A 25 11.64 3.37 -4.69
CA ALA A 25 10.92 4.07 -3.65
C ALA A 25 9.42 4.04 -3.94
N LEU A 26 8.62 4.09 -2.89
CA LEU A 26 7.16 4.14 -3.01
C LEU A 26 6.72 5.51 -3.52
N ASP A 27 5.81 5.53 -4.50
CA ASP A 27 5.18 6.76 -4.96
C ASP A 27 4.11 7.23 -3.95
N HIS A 28 4.50 8.14 -3.07
CA HIS A 28 3.61 8.70 -2.04
C HIS A 28 2.50 9.60 -2.60
N SER A 29 2.51 9.95 -3.89
CA SER A 29 1.36 10.62 -4.52
C SER A 29 0.22 9.64 -4.80
N LYS A 30 0.51 8.34 -4.83
CA LYS A 30 -0.45 7.26 -5.09
C LYS A 30 -0.76 6.42 -3.85
N TRP A 31 0.23 6.26 -2.97
CA TRP A 31 0.16 5.31 -1.86
C TRP A 31 0.44 5.96 -0.51
N PHE A 32 -0.41 5.64 0.45
CA PHE A 32 -0.28 5.96 1.86
C PHE A 32 0.08 4.69 2.64
N PRO A 33 1.33 4.53 3.12
CA PRO A 33 1.84 3.28 3.66
C PRO A 33 1.53 3.10 5.14
N TYR A 34 0.30 3.40 5.54
CA TYR A 34 -0.16 3.21 6.91
C TYR A 34 -1.49 2.49 6.90
N MET A 35 -1.61 1.38 7.62
CA MET A 35 -2.89 0.70 7.77
C MET A 35 -3.80 1.48 8.71
N LEU A 36 -4.86 2.08 8.16
CA LEU A 36 -5.95 2.77 8.86
C LEU A 36 -5.51 3.44 10.19
N PRO A 37 -4.61 4.44 10.15
CA PRO A 37 -3.93 4.94 11.35
C PRO A 37 -4.83 5.68 12.35
N HIS A 38 -6.12 5.88 12.02
CA HIS A 38 -7.09 6.46 12.94
C HIS A 38 -7.61 5.46 13.98
N TRP A 39 -7.37 4.15 13.79
CA TRP A 39 -7.72 3.11 14.76
C TRP A 39 -6.54 2.66 15.62
N SER A 40 -5.32 3.14 15.36
CA SER A 40 -4.11 2.71 16.05
C SER A 40 -3.10 3.86 16.21
N SER A 41 -1.83 3.56 16.51
CA SER A 41 -0.75 4.55 16.45
C SER A 41 -0.16 4.61 15.04
N LEU A 42 0.41 5.77 14.66
CA LEU A 42 1.12 5.91 13.39
C LEU A 42 2.26 4.88 13.23
N GLU A 43 2.97 4.60 14.32
CA GLU A 43 4.05 3.61 14.34
C GLU A 43 3.51 2.19 14.08
N ALA A 44 2.43 1.77 14.76
CA ALA A 44 1.84 0.45 14.57
C ALA A 44 1.14 0.30 13.20
N ALA A 45 0.71 1.41 12.61
CA ALA A 45 0.11 1.44 11.28
C ALA A 45 1.16 1.37 10.16
N ALA A 46 2.42 1.74 10.40
CA ALA A 46 3.44 1.87 9.37
C ALA A 46 3.72 0.53 8.67
N ALA A 47 3.57 0.52 7.35
CA ALA A 47 3.88 -0.66 6.55
C ALA A 47 5.39 -0.90 6.47
N ARG A 48 5.80 -2.17 6.57
CA ARG A 48 7.14 -2.61 6.18
C ARG A 48 7.08 -3.20 4.77
N TYR A 49 7.88 -2.64 3.87
CA TYR A 49 7.86 -3.02 2.47
C TYR A 49 9.20 -2.80 1.77
N GLU A 50 9.35 -3.42 0.60
CA GLU A 50 10.41 -3.16 -0.37
C GLU A 50 9.75 -2.85 -1.72
N VAL A 51 10.24 -1.83 -2.42
CA VAL A 51 9.85 -1.50 -3.80
C VAL A 51 11.09 -1.65 -4.68
N GLY A 52 10.95 -2.34 -5.80
CA GLY A 52 12.03 -2.51 -6.76
C GLY A 52 11.80 -3.67 -7.72
N GLY A 53 12.39 -3.53 -8.92
CA GLY A 53 12.37 -4.57 -9.94
C GLY A 53 10.96 -4.95 -10.40
N GLY A 54 10.09 -3.94 -10.57
CA GLY A 54 8.70 -4.14 -11.00
C GLY A 54 7.79 -4.75 -9.93
N SER A 55 8.15 -4.62 -8.65
CA SER A 55 7.41 -5.27 -7.57
C SER A 55 7.34 -4.45 -6.28
N LEU A 56 6.21 -4.59 -5.58
CA LEU A 56 6.03 -4.23 -4.19
C LEU A 56 6.00 -5.51 -3.35
N LYS A 57 6.84 -5.59 -2.33
CA LYS A 57 6.88 -6.70 -1.38
C LYS A 57 6.47 -6.19 -0.01
N LEU A 58 5.24 -6.50 0.42
CA LEU A 58 4.78 -6.26 1.79
C LEU A 58 5.36 -7.32 2.72
N ARG A 59 5.84 -6.90 3.91
CA ARG A 59 6.49 -7.79 4.87
C ARG A 59 5.77 -7.77 6.21
N ILE A 60 5.62 -8.95 6.79
CA ILE A 60 5.20 -9.15 8.18
C ILE A 60 6.34 -9.91 8.89
N GLU A 61 7.10 -9.21 9.72
CA GLU A 61 8.30 -9.67 10.40
C GLU A 61 8.02 -9.95 11.89
N ARG A 62 8.90 -10.72 12.52
CA ARG A 62 8.66 -11.23 13.87
C ARG A 62 8.65 -10.15 14.96
N ASP A 63 9.36 -9.06 14.71
CA ASP A 63 9.54 -7.93 15.60
C ASP A 63 8.52 -6.81 15.36
N GLN A 64 7.59 -6.96 14.41
CA GLN A 64 6.50 -6.01 14.26
C GLN A 64 5.51 -6.10 15.42
N ASN A 65 5.11 -4.93 15.90
CA ASN A 65 3.98 -4.79 16.82
C ASN A 65 2.68 -5.21 16.11
N VAL A 66 1.71 -5.66 16.90
CA VAL A 66 0.33 -5.81 16.40
C VAL A 66 -0.20 -4.44 15.98
N TRP A 67 -1.04 -4.40 14.94
CA TRP A 67 -1.56 -3.12 14.44
C TRP A 67 -2.45 -2.43 15.47
N LEU A 68 -3.32 -3.20 16.10
CA LEU A 68 -4.24 -2.80 17.16
C LEU A 68 -4.23 -3.85 18.27
N GLU A 69 -4.52 -3.46 19.51
CA GLU A 69 -4.69 -4.41 20.60
C GLU A 69 -5.71 -5.49 20.23
N ASN A 70 -5.38 -6.76 20.51
CA ASN A 70 -6.19 -7.94 20.14
C ASN A 70 -6.39 -8.13 18.62
N SER A 71 -5.47 -7.64 17.79
CA SER A 71 -5.42 -7.89 16.34
C SER A 71 -4.10 -8.53 15.90
N ASP A 72 -4.02 -8.87 14.61
CA ASP A 72 -2.79 -9.37 13.98
C ASP A 72 -1.82 -8.24 13.61
N ARG A 73 -0.61 -8.64 13.20
CA ARG A 73 0.35 -7.76 12.54
C ARG A 73 -0.08 -7.50 11.11
N ALA A 74 0.24 -6.33 10.59
CA ALA A 74 -0.11 -5.99 9.22
C ALA A 74 0.96 -5.14 8.53
N SER A 75 0.94 -5.19 7.20
CA SER A 75 1.63 -4.27 6.31
C SER A 75 0.71 -4.02 5.12
N ASN A 76 0.33 -2.76 4.91
CA ASN A 76 -0.73 -2.40 3.96
C ASN A 76 -0.46 -1.00 3.37
N LEU A 77 -0.81 -0.83 2.09
CA LEU A 77 -0.87 0.47 1.44
C LEU A 77 -2.32 0.84 1.12
N GLN A 78 -2.66 2.11 1.30
CA GLN A 78 -3.95 2.66 0.92
C GLN A 78 -3.77 3.70 -0.18
N THR A 79 -4.75 3.85 -1.08
CA THR A 79 -4.75 4.91 -2.10
C THR A 79 -5.34 6.23 -1.59
N GLY A 80 -5.84 6.25 -0.36
CA GLY A 80 -6.43 7.44 0.23
C GLY A 80 -6.48 7.36 1.75
N HIS A 81 -6.24 8.51 2.39
CA HIS A 81 -6.49 8.76 3.80
C HIS A 81 -6.89 10.23 3.95
N PHE A 82 -8.13 10.47 4.33
CA PHE A 82 -8.68 11.81 4.45
C PHE A 82 -9.50 11.91 5.74
N SER A 83 -9.32 13.02 6.47
CA SER A 83 -10.15 13.39 7.61
C SER A 83 -10.43 14.89 7.53
N GLY A 84 -11.70 15.29 7.62
CA GLY A 84 -12.14 16.68 7.48
C GLY A 84 -13.42 16.83 6.65
N LEU A 85 -13.92 18.06 6.54
CA LEU A 85 -15.02 18.38 5.63
C LEU A 85 -14.56 18.21 4.19
N LYS A 86 -15.32 17.46 3.38
CA LYS A 86 -15.22 17.57 1.92
C LYS A 86 -15.62 19.00 1.56
N GLY A 87 -14.71 19.74 0.92
CA GLY A 87 -15.03 21.04 0.33
C GLY A 87 -16.11 20.92 -0.74
#